data_AF-C8PQW5-F1
#
_entry.id   AF-C8PQW5-F1
#
_cell.length_a   1.000
_cell.length_b   1.000
_cell.length_c   1.000
_cell.angle_alpha   90.00
_cell.angle_beta   90.00
_cell.angle_gamma   90.00
#
_symmetry.space_group_name_H-M   'P 1'
#
loop_
_entity.id
_entity.type
_entity.pdbx_description
1 polymer ?
#
loop_
_entity_poly.entity_id
_entity_poly.type
_entity_poly.pdbx_seq_one_letter_code
_entity_poly.pdbx_strand_id
1 'polypeptide(L)' 'MMMYIYLALLLYVLVMVVANILTEKSITKQLNAALVIIPLILRILFIK' A
#
# COMPACT_ATOMS: atom_id res chain seq x y z
N MET A 1 1.54 21.74 2.48
CA MET A 1 0.26 21.17 2.97
C MET A 1 -0.21 19.98 2.15
N MET A 2 -0.36 20.11 0.82
CA MET A 2 -0.81 18.99 -0.04
C MET A 2 0.06 17.73 -0.01
N MET A 3 1.39 17.87 0.08
CA MET A 3 2.31 16.72 0.15
C MET A 3 2.07 15.85 1.41
N TYR A 4 1.83 16.46 2.57
CA TYR A 4 1.60 15.73 3.81
C TYR A 4 0.24 15.01 3.79
N ILE A 5 -0.78 15.62 3.18
CA ILE A 5 -2.09 14.99 2.97
C ILE A 5 -1.95 13.79 2.02
N TYR A 6 -1.20 13.95 0.93
CA TYR A 6 -0.90 12.87 0.00
C TYR A 6 -0.15 11.71 0.69
N LEU A 7 0.85 12.03 1.51
CA LEU A 7 1.61 11.03 2.25
C LEU A 7 0.75 10.31 3.30
N ALA A 8 -0.14 11.03 3.99
CA ALA A 8 -1.09 10.45 4.94
C ALA A 8 -2.07 9.48 4.24
N LEU A 9 -2.57 9.84 3.06
CA LEU A 9 -3.41 8.96 2.25
C LEU A 9 -2.65 7.72 1.78
N LEU A 10 -1.41 7.88 1.31
CA LEU A 10 -0.55 6.75 0.94
C LEU A 10 -0.34 5.79 2.11
N LEU A 11 -0.03 6.31 3.30
CA LEU A 11 0.15 5.51 4.50
C LEU A 11 -1.14 4.79 4.91
N TYR A 12 -2.28 5.47 4.84
CA TYR A 12 -3.59 4.86 5.11
C TYR A 12 -3.86 3.68 4.17
N VAL A 13 -3.66 3.87 2.87
CA VAL A 13 -3.82 2.80 1.87
C VAL A 13 -2.84 1.66 2.12
N LEU A 14 -1.58 1.97 2.44
CA LEU A 14 -0.57 0.95 2.75
C LEU A 14 -1.00 0.06 3.92
N VAL A 15 -1.47 0.65 5.02
CA VAL A 15 -1.97 -0.09 6.19
C VAL A 15 -3.15 -0.99 5.81
N MET A 16 -4.08 -0.46 5.01
CA MET A 16 -5.25 -1.22 4.58
C MET A 16 -4.88 -2.42 3.70
N VAL A 17 -3.91 -2.25 2.80
CA VAL A 17 -3.41 -3.33 1.93
C VAL A 17 -2.66 -4.38 2.75
N VAL A 18 -1.79 -3.97 3.70
CA VAL A 18 -1.09 -4.91 4.59
C VAL A 18 -2.08 -5.70 5.43
N ALA A 19 -3.07 -5.03 6.03
CA ALA A 19 -4.13 -5.70 6.79
C ALA A 19 -4.90 -6.70 5.91
N ASN A 20 -5.25 -6.31 4.68
CA ASN A 20 -5.94 -7.18 3.74
C ASN A 20 -5.14 -8.44 3.43
N ILE A 21 -3.83 -8.34 3.20
CA ILE A 21 -2.96 -9.50 2.95
C ILE A 21 -2.94 -10.44 4.16
N LEU A 22 -2.88 -9.90 5.37
CA LEU A 22 -2.86 -10.70 6.61
C LEU A 22 -4.18 -11.43 6.88
N THR A 23 -5.31 -10.85 6.44
CA THR A 23 -6.65 -11.44 6.66
C THR A 23 -7.14 -12.33 5.51
N GLU A 24 -6.65 -12.11 4.29
CA GLU A 24 -7.15 -12.78 3.10
C GLU A 24 -6.63 -14.22 2.99
N LYS A 25 -7.53 -15.19 2.80
CA LYS A 25 -7.17 -16.62 2.72
C LYS A 25 -6.77 -17.07 1.32
N SER A 26 -7.13 -16.31 0.30
CA SER A 26 -6.87 -16.67 -1.10
C SER A 26 -5.53 -16.12 -1.57
N ILE A 27 -4.62 -17.04 -1.93
CA ILE A 27 -3.25 -16.71 -2.38
C ILE A 27 -3.25 -15.76 -3.60
N THR A 28 -4.20 -15.93 -4.52
CA THR A 28 -4.34 -15.06 -5.70
C THR A 28 -4.70 -13.62 -5.33
N LYS A 29 -5.57 -13.41 -4.35
CA LYS A 29 -5.91 -12.05 -3.88
C LYS A 29 -4.79 -11.45 -3.03
N GLN A 30 -4.08 -12.25 -2.24
CA GLN A 30 -2.88 -11.82 -1.53
C GLN A 30 -1.79 -11.34 -2.49
N LEU A 31 -1.54 -12.08 -3.58
CA LEU A 31 -0.57 -11.70 -4.62
C LEU A 31 -0.96 -10.37 -5.29
N ASN A 32 -2.23 -10.19 -5.65
CA ASN A 32 -2.70 -8.94 -6.24
C ASN A 32 -2.52 -7.76 -5.28
N ALA A 33 -2.83 -7.95 -4.00
CA ALA A 33 -2.62 -6.93 -2.97
C ALA A 33 -1.12 -6.64 -2.75
N ALA A 34 -0.26 -7.67 -2.75
CA ALA A 34 1.19 -7.51 -2.62
C ALA A 34 1.80 -6.75 -3.80
N LEU A 35 1.26 -6.94 -5.01
CA LEU A 35 1.71 -6.22 -6.21
C LEU A 35 1.52 -4.70 -6.11
N VAL A 36 0.51 -4.28 -5.34
CA VAL A 36 0.19 -2.87 -5.08
C VAL A 36 1.07 -2.27 -3.97
N ILE A 37 1.60 -3.08 -3.05
CA ILE A 37 2.52 -2.61 -1.99
C ILE A 37 3.80 -2.02 -2.57
N ILE A 38 4.38 -2.66 -3.58
CA ILE A 38 5.66 -2.23 -4.19
C ILE A 38 5.59 -0.77 -4.67
N PRO A 39 4.65 -0.37 -5.57
CA PRO A 39 4.55 1.02 -6.01
C PRO A 39 4.15 1.99 -4.88
N LEU A 40 3.40 1.54 -3.87
CA LEU A 40 3.06 2.35 -2.69
C LEU A 40 4.29 2.72 -1.86
N ILE A 41 5.17 1.74 -1.60
CA ILE A 41 6.43 1.97 -0.87
C ILE A 41 7.34 2.87 -1.69
N LEU A 42 7.49 2.62 -3.00
CA LEU A 42 8.31 3.47 -3.87
C LEU A 42 7.84 4.94 -3.84
N ARG A 43 6.52 5.16 -3.85
CA ARG A 43 5.93 6.51 -3.72
C ARG A 43 6.19 7.17 -2.37
N ILE A 44 6.14 6.41 -1.27
CA ILE A 44 6.46 6.92 0.08
C ILE A 44 7.95 7.28 0.19
N LEU A 45 8.82 6.48 -0.42
CA LEU A 45 10.27 6.73 -0.47
C LEU A 45 10.66 7.79 -1.51
N PHE A 46 9.70 8.37 -2.23
CA PHE A 46 9.93 9.33 -3.32
C PHE A 46 10.88 8.81 -4.42
N ILE A 47 10.91 7.49 -4.61
CA ILE A 47 11.66 6.83 -5.68
C ILE A 47 10.83 6.95 -6.96
N LYS A 48 11.43 7.56 -7.99
CA LYS A 48 10.78 7.89 -9.26
C LYS A 48 10.96 6.79 -10.30
#